data_AF-A0A924F1W5-F1
#
_entry.id   AF-A0A924F1W5-F1
#
_cell.length_a   1.000
_cell.length_b   1.000
_cell.length_c   1.000
_cell.angle_alpha   90.00
_cell.angle_beta   90.00
_cell.angle_gamma   90.00
#
_symmetry.space_group_name_H-M   'P 1'
#
loop_
_entity.id
_entity.type
_entity.pdbx_description
1 polymer ?
#
loop_
_entity_poly.entity_id
_entity_poly.type
_entity_poly.pdbx_seq_one_letter_code
_entity_poly.pdbx_strand_id
1 'polypeptide(L)'
;MSNERASDLMYDTASTLRLLDAELGELAPRKPAETTATSHTFSSTAAAAAAIGATDRVLPLLPALFVRAMGEVHSMLASIRTGREHIRAAATERLAHTNEKLDEVSSATGKAALDIMDALDRAIAKVDELETEEVLADADKGTAIRGDLRDELFAVMGHMQFQDITSQQIMHVQSLLGDMETRLAEIANLFDHQSGDAQTSGPAPIVATRTQKDAHSFDPNASLDDAETRQALADSLVHRGSTGG
;
A
#
# COMPACT_ATOMS: atom_id res chain seq x y z
N MET A 1 43.02 -8.35 28.39
CA MET A 1 41.62 -8.76 28.13
C MET A 1 40.75 -7.68 27.49
N SER A 2 41.21 -6.43 27.37
CA SER A 2 40.48 -5.33 26.68
C SER A 2 40.67 -5.29 25.16
N ASN A 3 41.80 -5.81 24.64
CA ASN A 3 42.13 -5.73 23.22
C ASN A 3 41.35 -6.73 22.34
N GLU A 4 40.95 -7.87 22.92
CA GLU A 4 40.24 -8.96 22.24
C GLU A 4 38.76 -8.61 22.00
N ARG A 5 38.13 -7.90 22.96
CA ARG A 5 36.77 -7.36 22.79
C ARG A 5 36.71 -6.24 21.76
N ALA A 6 37.78 -5.46 21.62
CA ALA A 6 37.86 -4.42 20.60
C ALA A 6 38.03 -5.03 19.20
N SER A 7 38.80 -6.11 19.06
CA SER A 7 38.91 -6.82 17.78
C SER A 7 37.61 -7.53 17.38
N ASP A 8 36.88 -8.11 18.34
CA ASP A 8 35.59 -8.76 18.07
C ASP A 8 34.52 -7.74 17.64
N LEU A 9 34.45 -6.58 18.30
CA LEU A 9 33.54 -5.49 17.88
C LEU A 9 33.88 -4.94 16.50
N MET A 10 35.16 -4.86 16.15
CA MET A 10 35.62 -4.42 14.82
C MET A 10 35.34 -5.48 13.75
N TYR A 11 35.42 -6.76 14.10
CA TYR A 11 35.08 -7.86 13.20
C TYR A 11 33.56 -7.94 12.96
N ASP A 12 32.76 -7.74 14.00
CA ASP A 12 31.30 -7.73 13.93
C ASP A 12 30.79 -6.53 13.12
N THR A 13 31.35 -5.34 13.35
CA THR A 13 31.04 -4.16 12.52
C THR A 13 31.50 -4.31 11.06
N ALA A 14 32.64 -4.95 10.80
CA ALA A 14 33.05 -5.26 9.44
C ALA A 14 32.14 -6.30 8.75
N SER A 15 31.60 -7.25 9.50
CA SER A 15 30.68 -8.27 8.98
C SER A 15 29.30 -7.68 8.64
N THR A 16 28.79 -6.81 9.52
CA THR A 16 27.51 -6.13 9.33
C THR A 16 27.57 -5.13 8.17
N LEU A 17 28.70 -4.44 7.98
CA LEU A 17 28.91 -3.58 6.80
C LEU A 17 28.98 -4.37 5.49
N ARG A 18 29.55 -5.59 5.49
CA ARG A 18 29.52 -6.46 4.30
C ARG A 18 28.12 -7.01 4.00
N LEU A 19 27.35 -7.29 5.05
CA LEU A 19 25.95 -7.72 4.88
C LEU A 19 25.09 -6.58 4.33
N LEU A 20 25.28 -5.36 4.85
CA LEU A 20 24.66 -4.14 4.34
C LEU A 20 25.07 -3.82 2.90
N ASP A 21 26.34 -4.02 2.53
CA ASP A 21 26.82 -3.84 1.16
C ASP A 21 26.23 -4.90 0.19
N ALA A 22 26.05 -6.14 0.66
CA ALA A 22 25.39 -7.20 -0.11
C ALA A 22 23.89 -6.93 -0.31
N GLU A 23 23.18 -6.47 0.73
CA GLU A 23 21.77 -6.08 0.66
C GLU A 23 21.54 -4.81 -0.18
N LEU A 24 22.45 -3.82 -0.09
CA LEU A 24 22.45 -2.66 -0.99
C LEU A 24 22.77 -3.06 -2.44
N GLY A 25 23.54 -4.12 -2.65
CA GLY A 25 23.79 -4.74 -3.94
C GLY A 25 22.56 -5.45 -4.53
N GLU A 26 21.69 -6.04 -3.69
CA GLU A 26 20.42 -6.63 -4.11
C GLU A 26 19.32 -5.58 -4.38
N LEU A 27 19.30 -4.48 -3.61
CA LEU A 27 18.36 -3.36 -3.83
C LEU A 27 18.80 -2.42 -4.96
N ALA A 28 20.05 -2.48 -5.41
CA ALA A 28 20.49 -1.77 -6.61
C ALA A 28 19.71 -2.31 -7.82
N PRO A 29 19.04 -1.45 -8.62
CA PRO A 29 18.21 -1.90 -9.72
C PRO A 29 19.02 -2.79 -10.66
N ARG A 30 18.51 -3.99 -10.96
CA ARG A 30 19.11 -4.94 -11.91
C ARG A 30 19.47 -4.21 -13.19
N LYS A 31 20.76 -3.88 -13.30
CA LYS A 31 21.38 -3.25 -14.46
C LYS A 31 21.27 -4.23 -15.63
N PRO A 32 20.63 -3.88 -16.74
CA PRO A 32 20.71 -4.71 -17.94
C PRO A 32 22.18 -4.81 -18.36
N ALA A 33 22.58 -6.03 -18.71
CA ALA A 33 23.93 -6.38 -19.07
C ALA A 33 24.46 -5.50 -20.22
N GLU A 34 25.70 -5.05 -20.03
CA GLU A 34 26.66 -4.64 -21.05
C GLU A 34 26.26 -3.51 -22.00
N THR A 35 26.66 -2.29 -21.62
CA THR A 35 27.43 -1.46 -22.54
C THR A 35 28.47 -0.68 -21.73
N THR A 36 29.73 -0.86 -22.14
CA THR A 36 30.97 -0.22 -21.69
C THR A 36 30.82 1.11 -20.94
N ALA A 37 31.27 1.12 -19.68
CA ALA A 37 31.45 2.31 -18.88
C ALA A 37 32.59 3.18 -19.45
N THR A 38 32.24 4.27 -20.12
CA THR A 38 33.08 5.48 -20.08
C THR A 38 32.77 6.21 -18.78
N SER A 39 33.75 6.25 -17.88
CA SER A 39 33.76 7.10 -16.71
C SER A 39 33.56 8.55 -17.11
N HIS A 40 32.31 9.02 -17.10
CA HIS A 40 32.02 10.45 -17.17
C HIS A 40 32.19 11.02 -15.77
N THR A 41 33.45 11.34 -15.43
CA THR A 41 33.77 12.37 -14.46
C THR A 41 32.87 13.57 -14.74
N PHE A 42 32.09 13.98 -13.73
CA PHE A 42 31.38 15.25 -13.69
C PHE A 42 32.41 16.39 -13.80
N SER A 43 32.83 16.67 -15.03
CA SER A 43 33.60 17.87 -15.33
C SER A 43 32.60 19.01 -15.33
N SER A 44 32.54 19.68 -14.17
CA SER A 44 31.90 20.97 -13.93
C SER A 44 31.69 21.78 -15.21
N THR A 45 30.44 22.06 -15.52
CA THR A 45 30.01 22.98 -16.59
C THR A 45 30.67 24.37 -16.47
N ALA A 46 31.17 24.74 -15.27
CA ALA A 46 31.95 25.95 -15.07
C ALA A 46 33.34 25.91 -15.73
N ALA A 47 33.97 24.73 -15.82
CA ALA A 47 35.27 24.57 -16.51
C ALA A 47 35.11 24.64 -18.04
N ALA A 48 33.98 24.16 -18.57
CA ALA A 48 33.65 24.30 -19.99
C ALA A 48 33.34 25.77 -20.35
N ALA A 49 32.61 26.49 -19.49
CA ALA A 49 32.30 27.90 -19.69
C ALA A 49 33.56 28.80 -19.66
N ALA A 50 34.54 28.50 -18.79
CA ALA A 50 35.80 29.24 -18.73
C ALA A 50 36.67 29.06 -19.98
N ALA A 51 36.52 27.94 -20.71
CA ALA A 51 37.23 27.69 -21.96
C ALA A 51 36.62 28.40 -23.18
N ILE A 52 35.36 28.89 -23.08
CA ILE A 52 34.65 29.55 -24.18
C ILE A 52 35.11 31.01 -24.36
N GLY A 53 35.77 31.60 -23.35
CA GLY A 53 36.35 32.95 -23.44
C GLY A 53 37.57 33.08 -24.38
N ALA A 54 38.15 31.96 -24.84
CA ALA A 54 39.30 31.93 -25.73
C ALA A 54 38.91 31.43 -27.14
N THR A 55 38.43 32.38 -27.94
CA THR A 55 38.62 32.52 -29.40
C THR A 55 38.52 31.30 -30.36
N ASP A 56 37.58 31.44 -31.31
CA ASP A 56 37.65 31.00 -32.72
C ASP A 56 37.58 29.50 -33.08
N ARG A 57 37.41 28.60 -32.10
CA ARG A 57 37.28 27.14 -32.36
C ARG A 57 35.90 26.54 -32.06
N VAL A 58 34.92 27.37 -31.71
CA VAL A 58 33.57 26.92 -31.31
C VAL A 58 32.69 26.59 -32.52
N LEU A 59 32.84 27.32 -33.63
CA LEU A 59 32.09 27.13 -34.88
C LEU A 59 32.22 25.72 -35.50
N PRO A 60 33.41 25.09 -35.61
CA PRO A 60 33.53 23.72 -36.12
C PRO A 60 33.08 22.64 -35.12
N LEU A 61 32.97 22.97 -33.83
CA LEU A 61 32.54 22.05 -32.76
C LEU A 61 31.04 22.07 -32.50
N LEU A 62 30.36 23.11 -33.01
CA LEU A 62 28.94 23.37 -32.89
C LEU A 62 28.05 22.21 -33.39
N PRO A 63 28.34 21.56 -34.54
CA PRO A 63 27.58 20.39 -34.97
C PRO A 63 27.69 19.21 -34.01
N ALA A 64 28.87 18.96 -33.44
CA ALA A 64 29.08 17.87 -32.49
C ALA A 64 28.38 18.12 -31.15
N LEU A 65 28.39 19.38 -30.68
CA LEU A 65 27.63 19.80 -29.50
C LEU A 65 26.12 19.69 -29.72
N PHE A 66 25.61 20.07 -30.90
CA PHE A 66 24.20 19.90 -31.24
C PHE A 66 23.79 18.44 -31.31
N VAL A 67 24.58 17.58 -31.95
CA VAL A 67 24.28 16.13 -32.02
C VAL A 67 24.28 15.51 -30.63
N ARG A 68 25.22 15.91 -29.76
CA ARG A 68 25.25 15.48 -28.37
C ARG A 68 24.03 15.96 -27.59
N ALA A 69 23.71 17.25 -27.67
CA ALA A 69 22.55 17.82 -26.99
C ALA A 69 21.23 17.21 -27.49
N MET A 70 21.09 16.97 -28.80
CA MET A 70 19.92 16.29 -29.37
C MET A 70 19.83 14.84 -28.90
N GLY A 71 20.95 14.12 -28.81
CA GLY A 71 21.00 12.77 -28.24
C GLY A 71 20.61 12.73 -26.77
N GLU A 72 21.03 13.73 -26.00
CA GLU A 72 20.68 13.90 -24.59
C GLU A 72 19.19 14.20 -24.41
N VAL A 73 18.63 15.12 -25.21
CA VAL A 73 17.19 15.41 -25.25
C VAL A 73 16.39 14.17 -25.67
N HIS A 74 16.86 13.41 -26.66
CA HIS A 74 16.19 12.16 -27.08
C HIS A 74 16.20 11.11 -25.97
N SER A 75 17.32 10.95 -25.27
CA SER A 75 17.46 10.04 -24.14
C SER A 75 16.53 10.45 -22.99
N MET A 76 16.41 11.75 -22.73
CA MET A 76 15.52 12.30 -21.70
C MET A 76 14.04 12.12 -22.07
N LEU A 77 13.67 12.34 -23.33
CA LEU A 77 12.31 12.08 -23.83
C LEU A 77 11.97 10.58 -23.76
N ALA A 78 12.93 9.70 -24.05
CA ALA A 78 12.75 8.26 -23.96
C ALA A 78 12.57 7.80 -22.51
N SER A 79 13.35 8.34 -21.56
CA SER A 79 13.19 8.03 -20.14
C SER A 79 11.86 8.55 -19.59
N ILE A 80 11.43 9.75 -19.98
CA ILE A 80 10.11 10.31 -19.65
C ILE A 80 8.98 9.42 -20.19
N ARG A 81 9.08 9.00 -21.46
CA ARG A 81 8.06 8.13 -22.08
C ARG A 81 7.97 6.79 -21.37
N THR A 82 9.10 6.20 -21.01
CA THR A 82 9.17 4.93 -20.28
C THR A 82 8.62 5.07 -18.86
N GLY A 83 9.01 6.15 -18.15
CA GLY A 83 8.48 6.47 -16.83
C GLY A 83 6.96 6.65 -16.86
N ARG A 84 6.43 7.40 -17.85
CA ARG A 84 4.98 7.58 -18.03
C ARG A 84 4.26 6.25 -18.23
N GLU A 85 4.83 5.33 -18.99
CA GLU A 85 4.22 4.02 -19.22
C GLU A 85 4.19 3.19 -17.93
N HIS A 86 5.28 3.19 -17.16
CA HIS A 86 5.34 2.50 -15.86
C HIS A 86 4.36 3.09 -14.84
N ILE A 87 4.25 4.42 -14.79
CA ILE A 87 3.29 5.12 -13.92
C ILE A 87 1.86 4.78 -14.35
N ARG A 88 1.58 4.84 -15.65
CA ARG A 88 0.26 4.50 -16.19
C ARG A 88 -0.11 3.07 -15.82
N ALA A 89 0.79 2.12 -16.04
CA ALA A 89 0.58 0.72 -15.67
C ALA A 89 0.34 0.56 -14.17
N ALA A 90 1.19 1.12 -13.32
CA ALA A 90 1.07 1.01 -11.86
C ALA A 90 -0.20 1.70 -11.31
N ALA A 91 -0.58 2.86 -11.87
CA ALA A 91 -1.81 3.55 -11.51
C ALA A 91 -3.05 2.76 -11.94
N THR A 92 -3.05 2.21 -13.17
CA THR A 92 -4.16 1.37 -13.65
C THR A 92 -4.31 0.08 -12.85
N GLU A 93 -3.20 -0.57 -12.50
CA GLU A 93 -3.20 -1.80 -11.71
C GLU A 93 -3.71 -1.55 -10.29
N ARG A 94 -3.19 -0.52 -9.62
CA ARG A 94 -3.63 -0.20 -8.27
C ARG A 94 -5.08 0.31 -8.23
N LEU A 95 -5.56 1.01 -9.28
CA LEU A 95 -6.98 1.40 -9.41
C LEU A 95 -7.86 0.18 -9.64
N ALA A 96 -7.43 -0.79 -10.46
CA ALA A 96 -8.15 -2.04 -10.65
C ALA A 96 -8.26 -2.82 -9.34
N HIS A 97 -7.15 -2.95 -8.60
CA HIS A 97 -7.15 -3.55 -7.26
C HIS A 97 -8.06 -2.79 -6.27
N THR A 98 -8.07 -1.46 -6.31
CA THR A 98 -8.98 -0.66 -5.48
C THR A 98 -10.44 -0.96 -5.80
N ASN A 99 -10.77 -1.05 -7.09
CA ASN A 99 -12.13 -1.32 -7.55
C ASN A 99 -12.57 -2.74 -7.14
N GLU A 100 -11.71 -3.73 -7.35
CA GLU A 100 -11.94 -5.11 -6.90
C GLU A 100 -12.16 -5.19 -5.38
N LYS A 101 -11.37 -4.45 -4.59
CA LYS A 101 -11.56 -4.42 -3.14
C LYS A 101 -12.87 -3.73 -2.74
N LEU A 102 -13.27 -2.66 -3.42
CA LEU A 102 -14.56 -2.01 -3.18
C LEU A 102 -15.74 -2.92 -3.56
N ASP A 103 -15.61 -3.70 -4.63
CA ASP A 103 -16.60 -4.70 -5.02
C ASP A 103 -16.68 -5.84 -3.99
N GLU A 104 -15.55 -6.30 -3.44
CA GLU A 104 -15.51 -7.28 -2.34
C GLU A 104 -16.20 -6.73 -1.09
N VAL A 105 -15.87 -5.51 -0.66
CA VAL A 105 -16.55 -4.81 0.45
C VAL A 105 -18.06 -4.76 0.21
N SER A 106 -18.46 -4.34 -0.99
CA SER A 106 -19.86 -4.14 -1.35
C SER A 106 -20.61 -5.47 -1.35
N SER A 107 -20.00 -6.51 -1.91
CA SER A 107 -20.56 -7.87 -1.93
C SER A 107 -20.67 -8.44 -0.52
N ALA A 108 -19.64 -8.32 0.30
CA ALA A 108 -19.64 -8.81 1.69
C ALA A 108 -20.67 -8.06 2.55
N THR A 109 -20.77 -6.74 2.37
CA THR A 109 -21.79 -5.89 3.02
C THR A 109 -23.19 -6.30 2.58
N GLY A 110 -23.40 -6.53 1.28
CA GLY A 110 -24.68 -6.97 0.74
C GLY A 110 -25.11 -8.32 1.29
N LYS A 111 -24.16 -9.28 1.36
CA LYS A 111 -24.38 -10.59 1.96
C LYS A 111 -24.74 -10.49 3.44
N ALA A 112 -23.96 -9.74 4.22
CA ALA A 112 -24.23 -9.56 5.64
C ALA A 112 -25.58 -8.86 5.89
N ALA A 113 -25.96 -7.88 5.06
CA ALA A 113 -27.28 -7.24 5.15
C ALA A 113 -28.42 -8.22 4.85
N LEU A 114 -28.25 -9.10 3.86
CA LEU A 114 -29.23 -10.13 3.52
C LEU A 114 -29.34 -11.18 4.63
N ASP A 115 -28.20 -11.65 5.16
CA ASP A 115 -28.16 -12.60 6.28
C ASP A 115 -28.86 -12.03 7.53
N ILE A 116 -28.71 -10.72 7.79
CA ILE A 116 -29.42 -10.02 8.87
C ILE A 116 -30.93 -10.00 8.62
N MET A 117 -31.38 -9.72 7.40
CA MET A 117 -32.82 -9.72 7.08
C MET A 117 -33.42 -11.11 7.23
N ASP A 118 -32.75 -12.15 6.73
CA ASP A 118 -33.20 -13.53 6.87
C ASP A 118 -33.25 -13.98 8.34
N ALA A 119 -32.29 -13.54 9.15
CA ALA A 119 -32.27 -13.81 10.59
C ALA A 119 -33.39 -13.07 11.34
N LEU A 120 -33.68 -11.82 10.96
CA LEU A 120 -34.81 -11.06 11.51
C LEU A 120 -36.17 -11.68 11.13
N ASP A 121 -36.33 -12.18 9.90
CA ASP A 121 -37.55 -12.88 9.48
C ASP A 121 -37.77 -14.17 10.29
N ARG A 122 -36.70 -14.96 10.52
CA ARG A 122 -36.75 -16.13 11.42
C ARG A 122 -37.07 -15.72 12.86
N ALA A 123 -36.50 -14.63 13.35
CA ALA A 123 -36.76 -14.13 14.69
C ALA A 123 -38.22 -13.69 14.87
N ILE A 124 -38.81 -13.02 13.87
CA ILE A 124 -40.24 -12.62 13.87
C ILE A 124 -41.12 -13.87 13.91
N ALA A 125 -40.84 -14.89 13.08
CA ALA A 125 -41.59 -16.14 13.10
C ALA A 125 -41.54 -16.84 14.47
N LYS A 126 -40.37 -16.82 15.14
CA LYS A 126 -40.22 -17.36 16.51
C LYS A 126 -40.98 -16.54 17.56
N VAL A 127 -41.10 -15.22 17.38
CA VAL A 127 -41.94 -14.38 18.24
C VAL A 127 -43.42 -14.75 18.08
N ASP A 128 -43.89 -14.91 16.84
CA ASP A 128 -45.28 -15.32 16.56
C ASP A 128 -45.59 -16.73 17.13
N GLU A 129 -44.63 -17.65 17.02
CA GLU A 129 -44.74 -19.00 17.62
C GLU A 129 -44.80 -18.92 19.15
N LEU A 130 -43.99 -18.05 19.75
CA LEU A 130 -43.99 -17.83 21.20
C LEU A 130 -45.32 -17.25 21.69
N GLU A 131 -45.90 -16.28 20.97
CA GLU A 131 -47.22 -15.73 21.27
C GLU A 131 -48.32 -16.79 21.19
N THR A 132 -48.22 -17.71 20.24
CA THR A 132 -49.17 -18.82 20.08
C THR A 132 -49.06 -19.84 21.22
N GLU A 133 -47.84 -20.17 21.64
CA GLU A 133 -47.60 -21.18 22.67
C GLU A 133 -47.89 -20.65 24.09
N GLU A 134 -47.76 -19.34 24.31
CA GLU A 134 -48.19 -18.67 25.54
C GLU A 134 -49.70 -18.80 25.77
N VAL A 135 -50.50 -18.84 24.69
CA VAL A 135 -51.94 -19.12 24.74
C VAL A 135 -52.23 -20.59 25.07
N LEU A 136 -51.35 -21.51 24.66
CA LEU A 136 -51.48 -22.94 24.91
C LEU A 136 -50.93 -23.39 26.28
N ALA A 137 -50.30 -22.48 27.03
CA ALA A 137 -49.73 -22.68 28.37
C ALA A 137 -48.66 -23.77 28.46
N ASP A 138 -47.95 -24.06 27.36
CA ASP A 138 -46.81 -24.98 27.35
C ASP A 138 -45.50 -24.22 27.65
N ALA A 139 -45.16 -24.16 28.94
CA ALA A 139 -44.01 -23.40 29.43
C ALA A 139 -42.65 -23.95 28.93
N ASP A 140 -42.56 -25.26 28.69
CA ASP A 140 -41.32 -25.90 28.27
C ASP A 140 -41.01 -25.57 26.80
N LYS A 141 -42.01 -25.61 25.91
CA LYS A 141 -41.82 -25.17 24.52
C LYS A 141 -41.53 -23.68 24.41
N GLY A 142 -42.20 -22.83 25.19
CA GLY A 142 -41.94 -21.39 25.19
C GLY A 142 -40.52 -21.02 25.69
N THR A 143 -39.94 -21.80 26.60
CA THR A 143 -38.53 -21.58 26.99
C THR A 143 -37.53 -21.98 25.91
N ALA A 144 -37.80 -23.07 25.17
CA ALA A 144 -36.99 -23.48 24.03
C ALA A 144 -36.99 -22.40 22.94
N ILE A 145 -38.17 -21.93 22.51
CA ILE A 145 -38.33 -20.90 21.45
C ILE A 145 -37.61 -19.60 21.85
N ARG A 146 -37.64 -19.20 23.13
CA ARG A 146 -36.90 -18.02 23.62
C ARG A 146 -35.38 -18.19 23.57
N GLY A 147 -34.86 -19.40 23.80
CA GLY A 147 -33.43 -19.68 23.64
C GLY A 147 -33.03 -19.56 22.17
N ASP A 148 -33.81 -20.20 21.33
CA ASP A 148 -33.71 -20.19 19.87
C ASP A 148 -33.80 -18.79 19.24
N LEU A 149 -34.62 -17.89 19.80
CA LEU A 149 -34.71 -16.48 19.41
C LEU A 149 -33.47 -15.70 19.83
N ARG A 150 -32.93 -15.98 21.02
CA ARG A 150 -31.70 -15.34 21.50
C ARG A 150 -30.51 -15.71 20.63
N ASP A 151 -30.40 -16.97 20.22
CA ASP A 151 -29.33 -17.44 19.34
C ASP A 151 -29.40 -16.74 17.96
N GLU A 152 -30.61 -16.56 17.42
CA GLU A 152 -30.81 -15.80 16.18
C GLU A 152 -30.42 -14.32 16.31
N LEU A 153 -30.77 -13.68 17.43
CA LEU A 153 -30.35 -12.30 17.71
C LEU A 153 -28.84 -12.17 17.92
N PHE A 154 -28.18 -13.19 18.49
CA PHE A 154 -26.72 -13.25 18.56
C PHE A 154 -26.08 -13.41 17.18
N ALA A 155 -26.69 -14.18 16.28
CA ALA A 155 -26.23 -14.28 14.89
C ALA A 155 -26.30 -12.92 14.17
N VAL A 156 -27.41 -12.18 14.31
CA VAL A 156 -27.56 -10.81 13.78
C VAL A 156 -26.45 -9.88 14.30
N MET A 157 -26.15 -9.96 15.59
CA MET A 157 -25.05 -9.19 16.19
C MET A 157 -23.68 -9.58 15.60
N GLY A 158 -23.47 -10.86 15.29
CA GLY A 158 -22.29 -11.34 14.57
C GLY A 158 -22.19 -10.77 13.16
N HIS A 159 -23.29 -10.78 12.40
CA HIS A 159 -23.30 -10.23 11.05
C HIS A 159 -22.99 -8.72 11.04
N MET A 160 -23.45 -7.95 12.04
CA MET A 160 -23.14 -6.52 12.19
C MET A 160 -21.63 -6.19 12.27
N GLN A 161 -20.77 -7.17 12.53
CA GLN A 161 -19.31 -7.00 12.45
C GLN A 161 -18.83 -6.59 11.05
N PHE A 162 -19.64 -6.78 9.99
CA PHE A 162 -19.34 -6.26 8.67
C PHE A 162 -19.07 -4.75 8.70
N GLN A 163 -19.72 -3.99 9.60
CA GLN A 163 -19.56 -2.54 9.70
C GLN A 163 -18.12 -2.13 10.03
N ASP A 164 -17.48 -2.83 10.97
CA ASP A 164 -16.11 -2.54 11.38
C ASP A 164 -15.11 -2.91 10.27
N ILE A 165 -15.26 -4.10 9.68
CA ILE A 165 -14.42 -4.56 8.57
C ILE A 165 -14.58 -3.65 7.34
N THR A 166 -15.80 -3.19 7.07
CA THR A 166 -16.09 -2.25 5.98
C THR A 166 -15.39 -0.91 6.22
N SER A 167 -15.41 -0.41 7.46
CA SER A 167 -14.68 0.80 7.84
C SER A 167 -13.17 0.64 7.62
N GLN A 168 -12.60 -0.49 8.06
CA GLN A 168 -11.18 -0.81 7.87
C GLN A 168 -10.79 -0.88 6.39
N GLN A 169 -11.59 -1.57 5.57
CA GLN A 169 -11.33 -1.71 4.14
C GLN A 169 -11.48 -0.38 3.38
N ILE A 170 -12.45 0.48 3.73
CA ILE A 170 -12.58 1.83 3.16
C ILE A 170 -11.37 2.70 3.56
N MET A 171 -10.93 2.65 4.82
CA MET A 171 -9.74 3.39 5.26
C MET A 171 -8.47 2.93 4.54
N HIS A 172 -8.35 1.63 4.25
CA HIS A 172 -7.26 1.10 3.43
C HIS A 172 -7.30 1.67 2.01
N VAL A 173 -8.45 1.62 1.35
CA VAL A 173 -8.65 2.18 0.01
C VAL A 173 -8.31 3.67 -0.03
N GLN A 174 -8.71 4.44 0.98
CA GLN A 174 -8.37 5.86 1.10
C GLN A 174 -6.85 6.08 1.22
N SER A 175 -6.14 5.24 1.98
CA SER A 175 -4.68 5.35 2.08
C SER A 175 -3.99 5.07 0.75
N LEU A 176 -4.46 4.06 0.02
CA LEU A 176 -3.89 3.64 -1.27
C LEU A 176 -4.14 4.69 -2.36
N LEU A 177 -5.30 5.36 -2.33
CA LEU A 177 -5.60 6.52 -3.17
C LEU A 177 -4.71 7.73 -2.82
N GLY A 178 -4.48 8.01 -1.53
CA GLY A 178 -3.57 9.07 -1.10
C GLY A 178 -2.11 8.85 -1.56
N ASP A 179 -1.66 7.59 -1.53
CA ASP A 179 -0.34 7.22 -2.05
C ASP A 179 -0.24 7.41 -3.58
N MET A 180 -1.32 7.13 -4.33
CA MET A 180 -1.37 7.42 -5.76
C MET A 180 -1.33 8.92 -6.02
N GLU A 181 -2.12 9.70 -5.28
CA GLU A 181 -2.17 11.16 -5.40
C GLU A 181 -0.79 11.76 -5.18
N THR A 182 -0.10 11.34 -4.12
CA THR A 182 1.25 11.81 -3.80
C THR A 182 2.23 11.50 -4.93
N ARG A 183 2.21 10.26 -5.45
CA ARG A 183 3.07 9.88 -6.58
C ARG A 183 2.76 10.70 -7.83
N LEU A 184 1.49 10.87 -8.18
CA LEU A 184 1.07 11.67 -9.33
C LEU A 184 1.45 13.15 -9.17
N ALA A 185 1.38 13.70 -7.95
CA ALA A 185 1.81 15.07 -7.65
C ALA A 185 3.33 15.24 -7.74
N GLU A 186 4.13 14.29 -7.24
CA GLU A 186 5.59 14.29 -7.41
C GLU A 186 5.99 14.29 -8.88
N ILE A 187 5.27 13.54 -9.71
CA ILE A 187 5.47 13.46 -11.15
C ILE A 187 5.09 14.79 -11.82
N ALA A 188 3.94 15.37 -11.46
CA ALA A 188 3.52 16.68 -11.98
C ALA A 188 4.57 17.76 -11.67
N ASN A 189 5.09 17.78 -10.44
CA ASN A 189 6.14 18.71 -10.02
C ASN A 189 7.47 18.47 -10.75
N LEU A 190 7.83 17.20 -11.02
CA LEU A 190 9.02 16.86 -11.80
C LEU A 190 8.95 17.40 -13.25
N PHE A 191 7.75 17.46 -13.83
CA PHE A 191 7.53 18.06 -15.16
C PHE A 191 7.46 19.59 -15.14
N ASP A 192 6.91 20.18 -14.08
CA ASP A 192 6.82 21.63 -13.91
C ASP A 192 8.21 22.27 -13.70
N HIS A 193 9.11 21.60 -12.97
CA HIS A 193 10.50 22.05 -12.80
C HIS A 193 11.40 21.89 -14.03
N GLN A 194 11.02 21.05 -15.00
CA GLN A 194 11.76 20.87 -16.27
C GLN A 194 11.23 21.78 -17.39
N SER A 195 9.99 22.23 -17.28
CA SER A 195 9.39 23.25 -18.13
C SER A 195 9.84 24.59 -17.57
N GLY A 196 11.07 25.01 -17.90
CA GLY A 196 11.62 26.27 -17.43
C GLY A 196 10.74 27.46 -17.81
N ASP A 197 9.77 27.78 -16.98
CA ASP A 197 9.08 29.04 -16.97
C ASP A 197 8.72 29.44 -15.54
N ALA A 198 8.77 30.75 -15.32
CA ALA A 198 8.81 31.38 -14.02
C ALA A 198 7.60 31.02 -13.13
N GLN A 199 7.89 30.67 -11.88
CA GLN A 199 7.27 31.23 -10.68
C GLN A 199 5.76 31.57 -10.84
N THR A 200 4.89 30.58 -10.70
CA THR A 200 3.51 30.84 -10.27
C THR A 200 3.18 29.98 -9.06
N SER A 201 2.91 30.67 -7.96
CA SER A 201 2.49 30.09 -6.70
C SER A 201 1.14 29.37 -6.87
N GLY A 202 1.16 28.03 -6.91
CA GLY A 202 -0.02 27.17 -6.72
C GLY A 202 -0.14 26.74 -5.25
N PRO A 203 -1.36 26.50 -4.73
CA PRO A 203 -1.61 26.36 -3.30
C PRO A 203 -0.95 25.11 -2.73
N ALA A 204 -0.43 25.23 -1.51
CA ALA A 204 0.28 24.20 -0.78
C ALA A 204 -0.50 22.86 -0.76
N PRO A 205 0.20 21.70 -0.84
CA PRO A 205 -0.45 20.42 -0.68
C PRO A 205 -1.11 20.39 0.70
N ILE A 206 -2.41 20.07 0.72
CA ILE A 206 -3.15 19.79 1.94
C ILE A 206 -2.61 18.46 2.46
N VAL A 207 -1.46 18.51 3.14
CA VAL A 207 -0.97 17.39 3.94
C VAL A 207 -1.90 17.30 5.13
N ALA A 208 -2.97 16.52 4.99
CA ALA A 208 -3.76 16.06 6.11
C ALA A 208 -2.81 15.23 6.99
N THR A 209 -2.31 15.85 8.05
CA THR A 209 -1.50 15.20 9.08
C THR A 209 -2.38 14.17 9.79
N ARG A 210 -2.36 12.94 9.28
CA ARG A 210 -3.00 11.78 9.91
C ARG A 210 -2.36 11.60 11.29
N THR A 211 -3.15 11.78 12.34
CA THR A 211 -2.70 11.63 13.70
C THR A 211 -2.24 10.20 13.95
N GLN A 212 -1.04 10.06 14.50
CA GLN A 212 -0.32 8.81 14.80
C GLN A 212 -1.08 7.80 15.69
N LYS A 213 -2.27 8.19 16.19
CA LYS A 213 -3.14 7.38 17.05
C LYS A 213 -3.93 6.30 16.28
N ASP A 214 -4.07 6.43 14.97
CA ASP A 214 -4.83 5.49 14.12
C ASP A 214 -3.98 4.31 13.60
N ALA A 215 -2.68 4.31 13.88
CA ALA A 215 -1.72 3.34 13.32
C ALA A 215 -1.81 1.93 13.92
N HIS A 216 -2.49 1.75 15.06
CA HIS A 216 -2.55 0.46 15.77
C HIS A 216 -3.85 -0.33 15.55
N SER A 217 -4.82 0.22 14.81
CA SER A 217 -6.12 -0.44 14.54
C SER A 217 -6.24 -1.00 13.12
N PHE A 218 -5.15 -0.98 12.36
CA PHE A 218 -5.16 -1.25 10.93
C PHE A 218 -4.61 -2.65 10.62
N ASP A 219 -5.49 -3.58 10.23
CA ASP A 219 -5.11 -4.87 9.63
C ASP A 219 -5.52 -4.89 8.15
N PRO A 220 -4.57 -4.81 7.20
CA PRO A 220 -4.86 -4.85 5.77
C PRO A 220 -5.41 -6.19 5.28
N ASN A 221 -5.33 -7.25 6.09
CA ASN A 221 -5.86 -8.59 5.78
C ASN A 221 -7.23 -8.86 6.43
N ALA A 222 -7.87 -7.85 7.03
CA ALA A 222 -9.21 -7.99 7.57
C ALA A 222 -10.19 -8.38 6.46
N SER A 223 -10.77 -9.57 6.56
CA SER A 223 -11.79 -10.11 5.66
C SER A 223 -12.90 -10.78 6.46
N LEU A 224 -14.07 -10.98 5.85
CA LEU A 224 -15.19 -11.77 6.38
C LEU A 224 -15.16 -13.22 5.89
N ASP A 225 -14.40 -13.52 4.83
CA ASP A 225 -14.34 -14.88 4.28
C ASP A 225 -13.52 -15.80 5.18
N ASP A 226 -13.92 -17.07 5.27
CA ASP A 226 -13.20 -18.12 6.00
C ASP A 226 -12.89 -17.76 7.47
N ALA A 227 -13.82 -17.08 8.16
CA ALA A 227 -13.65 -16.70 9.57
C ALA A 227 -13.39 -17.93 10.48
N GLU A 228 -14.11 -19.03 10.24
CA GLU A 228 -13.97 -20.28 10.98
C GLU A 228 -12.60 -20.94 10.74
N THR A 229 -12.15 -20.96 9.48
CA THR A 229 -10.85 -21.50 9.07
C THR A 229 -9.69 -20.66 9.63
N ARG A 230 -9.83 -19.33 9.67
CA ARG A 230 -8.85 -18.41 10.28
C ARG A 230 -8.81 -18.54 11.80
N GLN A 231 -9.95 -18.72 12.46
CA GLN A 231 -10.00 -18.99 13.89
C GLN A 231 -9.31 -20.31 14.24
N ALA A 232 -9.57 -21.38 13.47
CA ALA A 232 -8.89 -22.66 13.66
C ALA A 232 -7.36 -22.56 13.45
N LEU A 233 -6.91 -21.74 12.49
CA LEU A 233 -5.50 -21.47 12.26
C LEU A 233 -4.87 -20.69 13.42
N ALA A 234 -5.54 -19.65 13.91
CA ALA A 234 -5.10 -18.86 15.06
C ALA A 234 -4.99 -19.72 16.33
N ASP A 235 -6.01 -20.54 16.60
CA ASP A 235 -6.03 -21.46 17.74
C ASP A 235 -4.88 -22.48 17.64
N SER A 236 -4.58 -22.98 16.44
CA SER A 236 -3.45 -23.90 16.21
C SER A 236 -2.08 -23.25 16.45
N LEU A 237 -1.93 -21.97 16.13
CA LEU A 237 -0.70 -21.20 16.37
C LEU A 237 -0.50 -20.91 17.85
N VAL A 238 -1.57 -20.57 18.57
CA VAL A 238 -1.54 -20.34 20.02
C VAL A 238 -1.26 -21.64 20.77
N HIS A 239 -1.86 -22.77 20.37
CA HIS A 239 -1.55 -24.09 20.93
C HIS A 239 -0.12 -24.56 20.66
N ARG A 240 0.43 -24.20 19.48
CA ARG A 240 1.83 -24.51 19.15
C ARG A 240 2.82 -23.63 19.90
N GLY A 241 2.46 -22.39 20.20
CA GLY A 241 3.27 -21.46 21.00
C GLY A 241 3.32 -21.82 22.49
N SER A 242 2.29 -22.46 23.04
CA SER A 242 2.25 -22.85 24.47
C SER A 242 2.97 -24.15 24.80
N THR A 243 3.33 -24.95 23.79
CA THR A 243 4.01 -26.26 23.94
C THR A 243 5.52 -26.18 23.74
N GLY A 244 6.06 -24.99 23.46
CA GLY A 244 7.49 -24.74 23.23
C GLY A 244 8.22 -23.95 24.33
N GLY A 245 7.65 -23.88 25.55
CA GLY A 245 8.26 -23.26 26.73
C GLY A 245 8.97 -24.25 27.63
#